data_AF-A0A0D3JAH2-F1
#
_entry.id   AF-A0A0D3JAH2-F1
#
_cell.length_a   1.000
_cell.length_b   1.000
_cell.length_c   1.000
_cell.angle_alpha   90.00
_cell.angle_beta   90.00
_cell.angle_gamma   90.00
#
_symmetry.space_group_name_H-M   'P 1'
#
loop_
_entity.id
_entity.type
_entity.pdbx_description
1 polymer ?
#
loop_
_entity_poly.entity_id
_entity_poly.type
_entity_poly.pdbx_seq_one_letter_code
_entity_poly.pdbx_strand_id
1 'polypeptide(L)'
;MVTFLVGDDKERIEHVSKCNLCARSPVFRTMFGIGMKERDAAEVTVSHTDLASFTALVDYLLSDQFDLGEEEGSRAQRALDLRELAQMYQVPRLELLCAQALQESVAPATAVPLLEAAHATGDGRLLAQCRRFVADHAAEVRASGGVEQLRDFGVAKGLLGDALDQVAELKGAMRALRVAES
;
A
#
# COMPACT_ATOMS: atom_id res chain seq x y z
N MET A 1 9.65 27.96 5.15
CA MET A 1 8.70 26.87 5.51
C MET A 1 7.65 26.77 4.42
N VAL A 2 6.79 25.75 4.47
CA VAL A 2 5.62 25.59 3.60
C VAL A 2 4.45 25.08 4.45
N THR A 3 3.25 25.46 4.05
CA THR A 3 2.00 24.85 4.52
C THR A 3 1.40 24.01 3.39
N PHE A 4 0.99 22.78 3.68
CA PHE A 4 0.24 21.96 2.74
C PHE A 4 -1.26 22.05 3.04
N LEU A 5 -2.06 22.18 1.98
CA LEU A 5 -3.51 22.09 2.00
C LEU A 5 -3.89 20.73 1.41
N VAL A 6 -4.34 19.80 2.24
CA VAL A 6 -4.51 18.39 1.87
C VAL A 6 -6.00 18.05 1.73
N GLY A 7 -6.31 17.26 0.70
CA GLY A 7 -7.67 16.79 0.44
C GLY A 7 -8.65 17.89 0.01
N ASP A 8 -9.90 17.49 -0.15
CA ASP A 8 -10.98 18.39 -0.59
C ASP A 8 -11.32 19.44 0.48
N ASP A 9 -11.22 19.06 1.75
CA ASP A 9 -11.46 19.94 2.90
C ASP A 9 -10.31 20.91 3.19
N LYS A 10 -9.20 20.81 2.42
CA LYS A 10 -8.01 21.66 2.52
C LYS A 10 -7.45 21.72 3.95
N GLU A 11 -7.41 20.58 4.60
CA GLU A 11 -6.81 20.44 5.93
C GLU A 11 -5.33 20.82 5.90
N ARG A 12 -4.82 21.39 6.99
CA ARG A 12 -3.53 22.09 6.97
C ARG A 12 -2.45 21.31 7.69
N ILE A 13 -1.32 21.09 7.00
CA ILE A 13 -0.05 20.72 7.63
C ILE A 13 0.86 21.94 7.57
N GLU A 14 1.05 22.59 8.71
CA GLU A 14 1.78 23.86 8.80
C GLU A 14 3.24 23.66 9.19
N HIS A 15 4.04 24.73 9.00
CA HIS A 15 5.41 24.79 9.49
C HIS A 15 6.31 23.62 9.02
N VAL A 16 6.17 23.19 7.77
CA VAL A 16 7.04 22.14 7.21
C VAL A 16 8.28 22.76 6.59
N SER A 17 9.46 22.20 6.86
CA SER A 17 10.72 22.67 6.28
C SER A 17 10.91 22.17 4.85
N LYS A 18 10.82 23.08 3.86
CA LYS A 18 11.14 22.77 2.45
C LYS A 18 12.51 22.11 2.30
N CYS A 19 13.52 22.54 3.08
CA CYS A 19 14.87 21.99 3.00
C CYS A 19 14.92 20.50 3.37
N ASN A 20 14.20 20.08 4.43
CA ASN A 20 14.15 18.67 4.84
C ASN A 20 13.45 17.83 3.76
N LEU A 21 12.35 18.32 3.21
CA LEU A 21 11.65 17.65 2.11
C LEU A 21 12.55 17.48 0.88
N CYS A 22 13.23 18.55 0.44
CA CYS A 22 14.15 18.52 -0.71
C CYS A 22 15.35 17.59 -0.51
N ALA A 23 15.82 17.43 0.73
CA ALA A 23 16.92 16.51 1.04
C ALA A 23 16.48 15.05 0.89
N ARG A 24 15.19 14.76 1.09
CA ARG A 24 14.65 13.42 1.26
C ARG A 24 13.74 12.95 0.12
N SER A 25 13.37 13.85 -0.78
CA SER A 25 12.57 13.57 -1.98
C SER A 25 13.07 14.39 -3.19
N PRO A 26 13.46 13.75 -4.31
CA PRO A 26 13.79 14.43 -5.56
C PRO A 26 12.60 15.23 -6.14
N VAL A 27 11.37 14.77 -5.89
CA VAL A 27 10.15 15.44 -6.34
C VAL A 27 9.96 16.75 -5.60
N PHE A 28 10.10 16.76 -4.26
CA PHE A 28 10.10 18.01 -3.51
C PHE A 28 11.26 18.92 -3.87
N ARG A 29 12.45 18.36 -4.14
CA ARG A 29 13.60 19.13 -4.64
C ARG A 29 13.29 19.85 -5.94
N THR A 30 12.59 19.19 -6.85
CA THR A 30 12.16 19.76 -8.13
C THR A 30 11.08 20.80 -7.90
N MET A 31 10.02 20.45 -7.15
CA MET A 31 8.88 21.31 -6.83
C MET A 31 9.30 22.62 -6.17
N PHE A 32 10.28 22.61 -5.27
CA PHE A 32 10.80 23.81 -4.61
C PHE A 32 12.06 24.36 -5.30
N GLY A 33 12.40 23.85 -6.48
CA GLY A 33 13.52 24.28 -7.30
C GLY A 33 13.25 25.55 -8.09
N ILE A 34 14.25 26.00 -8.83
CA ILE A 34 14.14 27.19 -9.69
C ILE A 34 13.13 26.94 -10.81
N GLY A 35 12.25 27.91 -11.07
CA GLY A 35 11.28 27.85 -12.18
C GLY A 35 9.93 27.23 -11.82
N MET A 36 9.76 26.76 -10.58
CA MET A 36 8.49 26.25 -10.07
C MET A 36 7.79 27.30 -9.21
N LYS A 37 6.46 27.43 -9.35
CA LYS A 37 5.66 28.39 -8.58
C LYS A 37 5.67 28.07 -7.09
N GLU A 38 5.79 26.80 -6.73
CA GLU A 38 5.77 26.30 -5.35
C GLU A 38 7.01 26.72 -4.55
N ARG A 39 8.10 27.11 -5.23
CA ARG A 39 9.32 27.62 -4.58
C ARG A 39 9.03 28.83 -3.69
N ASP A 40 8.32 29.81 -4.20
CA ASP A 40 8.01 31.06 -3.51
C ASP A 40 6.62 31.04 -2.84
N ALA A 41 5.83 29.98 -3.08
CA ALA A 41 4.55 29.80 -2.45
C ALA A 41 4.69 29.51 -0.94
N ALA A 42 3.85 30.17 -0.13
CA ALA A 42 3.67 29.84 1.28
C ALA A 42 2.81 28.58 1.45
N GLU A 43 1.88 28.33 0.53
CA GLU A 43 0.92 27.23 0.56
C GLU A 43 0.99 26.37 -0.71
N VAL A 44 0.88 25.05 -0.55
CA VAL A 44 0.85 24.07 -1.65
C VAL A 44 -0.35 23.15 -1.46
N THR A 45 -1.19 23.00 -2.49
CA THR A 45 -2.35 22.10 -2.46
C THR A 45 -1.97 20.69 -2.89
N VAL A 46 -2.45 19.70 -2.14
CA VAL A 46 -2.29 18.27 -2.39
C VAL A 46 -3.67 17.62 -2.38
N SER A 47 -4.27 17.41 -3.56
CA SER A 47 -5.68 17.01 -3.69
C SER A 47 -5.92 15.51 -3.90
N HIS A 48 -4.88 14.70 -4.03
CA HIS A 48 -4.98 13.29 -4.44
C HIS A 48 -4.80 12.30 -3.27
N THR A 49 -4.86 12.77 -2.02
CA THR A 49 -4.67 11.95 -0.81
C THR A 49 -5.42 12.57 0.36
N ASP A 50 -5.74 11.75 1.35
CA ASP A 50 -6.25 12.19 2.64
C ASP A 50 -5.14 12.77 3.53
N LEU A 51 -5.55 13.51 4.57
CA LEU A 51 -4.65 14.14 5.52
C LEU A 51 -3.77 13.13 6.26
N ALA A 52 -4.30 11.99 6.68
CA ALA A 52 -3.56 11.04 7.49
C ALA A 52 -2.40 10.41 6.71
N SER A 53 -2.65 9.98 5.49
CA SER A 53 -1.61 9.41 4.60
C SER A 53 -0.54 10.44 4.24
N PHE A 54 -0.93 11.68 3.93
CA PHE A 54 0.05 12.73 3.63
C PHE A 54 0.84 13.17 4.87
N THR A 55 0.22 13.19 6.04
CA THR A 55 0.90 13.47 7.31
C THR A 55 1.95 12.41 7.59
N ALA A 56 1.62 11.12 7.42
CA ALA A 56 2.58 10.03 7.58
C ALA A 56 3.79 10.15 6.62
N LEU A 57 3.57 10.58 5.38
CA LEU A 57 4.66 10.87 4.43
C LEU A 57 5.56 12.00 4.97
N VAL A 58 4.97 13.12 5.38
CA VAL A 58 5.72 14.29 5.88
C VAL A 58 6.51 13.91 7.13
N ASP A 59 5.89 13.24 8.09
CA ASP A 59 6.52 12.82 9.33
C ASP A 59 7.69 11.86 9.07
N TYR A 60 7.53 10.90 8.16
CA TYR A 60 8.62 10.02 7.75
C TYR A 60 9.79 10.81 7.14
N LEU A 61 9.51 11.80 6.26
CA LEU A 61 10.54 12.63 5.66
C LEU A 61 11.29 13.47 6.69
N LEU A 62 10.62 13.88 7.76
CA LEU A 62 11.20 14.71 8.82
C LEU A 62 11.94 13.90 9.90
N SER A 63 11.48 12.69 10.20
CA SER A 63 11.92 11.92 11.39
C SER A 63 12.52 10.55 11.09
N ASP A 64 12.39 10.05 9.85
CA ASP A 64 12.71 8.68 9.45
C ASP A 64 11.93 7.61 10.24
N GLN A 65 10.86 8.00 10.94
CA GLN A 65 9.96 7.09 11.65
C GLN A 65 8.83 6.62 10.73
N PHE A 66 8.62 5.30 10.70
CA PHE A 66 7.53 4.68 9.97
C PHE A 66 6.40 4.36 10.93
N ASP A 67 5.30 5.09 10.81
CA ASP A 67 4.10 4.93 11.61
C ASP A 67 2.87 4.91 10.70
N LEU A 68 1.98 3.96 10.94
CA LEU A 68 0.72 3.78 10.22
C LEU A 68 -0.49 4.05 11.12
N GLY A 69 -0.29 4.59 12.32
CA GLY A 69 -1.31 4.84 13.32
C GLY A 69 -1.83 3.57 14.01
N GLU A 70 -2.60 3.77 15.07
CA GLU A 70 -3.11 2.68 15.93
C GLU A 70 -4.44 2.09 15.47
N GLU A 71 -5.13 2.72 14.52
CA GLU A 71 -6.40 2.18 14.02
C GLU A 71 -6.18 0.92 13.17
N GLU A 72 -6.34 -0.22 13.80
CA GLU A 72 -6.07 -1.55 13.25
C GLU A 72 -6.83 -1.85 11.94
N GLY A 73 -8.08 -1.36 11.83
CA GLY A 73 -8.92 -1.53 10.65
C GLY A 73 -8.51 -0.69 9.43
N SER A 74 -7.74 0.38 9.62
CA SER A 74 -7.32 1.30 8.56
C SER A 74 -5.83 1.21 8.24
N ARG A 75 -5.05 0.42 9.00
CA ARG A 75 -3.59 0.30 8.84
C ARG A 75 -3.16 -0.23 7.47
N ALA A 76 -3.83 -1.25 6.95
CA ALA A 76 -3.54 -1.81 5.63
C ALA A 76 -3.86 -0.81 4.50
N GLN A 77 -4.99 -0.09 4.62
CA GLN A 77 -5.37 0.95 3.68
C GLN A 77 -4.37 2.11 3.70
N ARG A 78 -4.01 2.62 4.89
CA ARG A 78 -2.95 3.64 5.01
C ARG A 78 -1.61 3.16 4.46
N ALA A 79 -1.26 1.88 4.62
CA ALA A 79 -0.03 1.34 4.03
C ALA A 79 -0.08 1.35 2.49
N LEU A 80 -1.24 1.09 1.87
CA LEU A 80 -1.43 1.23 0.42
C LEU A 80 -1.29 2.69 -0.01
N ASP A 81 -2.01 3.61 0.63
CA ASP A 81 -2.03 5.03 0.28
C ASP A 81 -0.65 5.66 0.47
N LEU A 82 0.02 5.36 1.60
CA LEU A 82 1.37 5.83 1.88
C LEU A 82 2.40 5.25 0.91
N ARG A 83 2.19 4.03 0.40
CA ARG A 83 3.05 3.45 -0.63
C ARG A 83 2.92 4.19 -1.95
N GLU A 84 1.71 4.52 -2.37
CA GLU A 84 1.46 5.32 -3.58
C GLU A 84 2.13 6.69 -3.45
N LEU A 85 2.00 7.33 -2.29
CA LEU A 85 2.71 8.57 -1.98
C LEU A 85 4.23 8.40 -2.02
N ALA A 86 4.76 7.31 -1.45
CA ALA A 86 6.19 7.03 -1.46
C ALA A 86 6.72 6.87 -2.89
N GLN A 87 5.95 6.24 -3.79
CA GLN A 87 6.28 6.15 -5.21
C GLN A 87 6.23 7.53 -5.89
N MET A 88 5.13 8.26 -5.67
CA MET A 88 4.91 9.58 -6.27
C MET A 88 6.00 10.57 -5.87
N TYR A 89 6.40 10.60 -4.59
CA TYR A 89 7.42 11.47 -4.06
C TYR A 89 8.83 10.86 -4.12
N GLN A 90 8.98 9.68 -4.72
CA GLN A 90 10.24 8.98 -4.92
C GLN A 90 11.04 8.79 -3.63
N VAL A 91 10.45 8.05 -2.68
CA VAL A 91 11.00 7.72 -1.36
C VAL A 91 11.13 6.19 -1.24
N PRO A 92 12.12 5.55 -1.89
CA PRO A 92 12.14 4.08 -2.08
C PRO A 92 12.17 3.27 -0.77
N ARG A 93 12.81 3.80 0.28
CA ARG A 93 12.83 3.10 1.59
C ARG A 93 11.45 3.07 2.23
N LEU A 94 10.68 4.15 2.12
CA LEU A 94 9.31 4.19 2.64
C LEU A 94 8.41 3.23 1.86
N GLU A 95 8.54 3.21 0.53
CA GLU A 95 7.82 2.27 -0.33
C GLU A 95 8.07 0.81 0.10
N LEU A 96 9.33 0.45 0.40
CA LEU A 96 9.68 -0.89 0.88
C LEU A 96 9.08 -1.20 2.25
N LEU A 97 9.09 -0.24 3.19
CA LEU A 97 8.49 -0.40 4.52
C LEU A 97 6.97 -0.61 4.41
N CYS A 98 6.29 0.15 3.55
CA CYS A 98 4.87 -0.05 3.27
C CYS A 98 4.61 -1.44 2.67
N ALA A 99 5.43 -1.87 1.69
CA ALA A 99 5.29 -3.20 1.10
C ALA A 99 5.45 -4.32 2.14
N GLN A 100 6.43 -4.18 3.04
CA GLN A 100 6.62 -5.13 4.15
C GLN A 100 5.40 -5.14 5.10
N ALA A 101 4.91 -3.97 5.51
CA ALA A 101 3.72 -3.89 6.37
C ALA A 101 2.48 -4.54 5.73
N LEU A 102 2.30 -4.37 4.42
CA LEU A 102 1.22 -5.03 3.67
C LEU A 102 1.36 -6.56 3.71
N GLN A 103 2.56 -7.08 3.50
CA GLN A 103 2.84 -8.52 3.58
C GLN A 103 2.59 -9.09 4.99
N GLU A 104 2.93 -8.33 6.03
CA GLU A 104 2.69 -8.70 7.43
C GLU A 104 1.21 -8.62 7.80
N SER A 105 0.41 -7.83 7.07
CA SER A 105 -1.02 -7.69 7.32
C SER A 105 -1.90 -8.75 6.64
N VAL A 106 -1.31 -9.71 5.91
CA VAL A 106 -2.07 -10.80 5.27
C VAL A 106 -2.63 -11.75 6.34
N ALA A 107 -3.95 -11.69 6.51
CA ALA A 107 -4.73 -12.45 7.49
C ALA A 107 -6.10 -12.83 6.89
N PRO A 108 -6.92 -13.68 7.52
CA PRO A 108 -8.18 -14.15 6.92
C PRO A 108 -9.11 -13.03 6.43
N ALA A 109 -9.30 -11.98 7.24
CA ALA A 109 -10.16 -10.85 6.90
C ALA A 109 -9.58 -9.91 5.84
N THR A 110 -8.25 -9.82 5.74
CA THR A 110 -7.54 -8.83 4.90
C THR A 110 -6.99 -9.45 3.61
N ALA A 111 -6.90 -10.78 3.52
CA ALA A 111 -6.25 -11.47 2.41
C ALA A 111 -6.89 -11.16 1.06
N VAL A 112 -8.23 -11.07 0.98
CA VAL A 112 -8.92 -10.78 -0.28
C VAL A 112 -8.88 -9.29 -0.64
N PRO A 113 -9.13 -8.33 0.28
CA PRO A 113 -8.90 -6.92 0.01
C PRO A 113 -7.46 -6.62 -0.45
N LEU A 114 -6.46 -7.23 0.19
CA LEU A 114 -5.05 -7.08 -0.20
C LEU A 114 -4.75 -7.75 -1.56
N LEU A 115 -5.43 -8.85 -1.89
CA LEU A 115 -5.32 -9.50 -3.20
C LEU A 115 -5.80 -8.56 -4.32
N GLU A 116 -6.96 -7.91 -4.14
CA GLU A 116 -7.47 -6.93 -5.09
C GLU A 116 -6.52 -5.73 -5.22
N ALA A 117 -6.04 -5.20 -4.09
CA ALA A 117 -5.13 -4.06 -4.08
C ALA A 117 -3.78 -4.40 -4.76
N ALA A 118 -3.22 -5.58 -4.49
CA ALA A 118 -2.00 -6.06 -5.11
C ALA A 118 -2.15 -6.23 -6.63
N HIS A 119 -3.34 -6.66 -7.09
CA HIS A 119 -3.63 -6.75 -8.50
C HIS A 119 -3.70 -5.37 -9.15
N ALA A 120 -4.44 -4.44 -8.54
CA ALA A 120 -4.61 -3.07 -9.04
C ALA A 120 -3.30 -2.28 -9.11
N THR A 121 -2.41 -2.49 -8.13
CA THR A 121 -1.10 -1.82 -8.03
C THR A 121 0.02 -2.56 -8.77
N GLY A 122 -0.23 -3.76 -9.30
CA GLY A 122 0.78 -4.58 -9.96
C GLY A 122 1.84 -5.16 -9.02
N ASP A 123 1.57 -5.24 -7.71
CA ASP A 123 2.48 -5.88 -6.76
C ASP A 123 2.41 -7.41 -6.87
N GLY A 124 3.24 -7.96 -7.75
CA GLY A 124 3.31 -9.41 -7.96
C GLY A 124 3.71 -10.22 -6.73
N ARG A 125 4.48 -9.65 -5.78
CA ARG A 125 4.89 -10.39 -4.57
C ARG A 125 3.74 -10.50 -3.58
N LEU A 126 3.08 -9.37 -3.28
CA LEU A 126 1.90 -9.36 -2.42
C LEU A 126 0.76 -10.18 -3.05
N LEU A 127 0.57 -10.07 -4.37
CA LEU A 127 -0.43 -10.85 -5.09
C LEU A 127 -0.21 -12.36 -4.91
N ALA A 128 1.02 -12.84 -5.12
CA ALA A 128 1.35 -14.25 -4.95
C ALA A 128 1.16 -14.71 -3.49
N GLN A 129 1.54 -13.89 -2.51
CA GLN A 129 1.36 -14.20 -1.10
C GLN A 129 -0.13 -14.29 -0.73
N CYS A 130 -0.94 -13.33 -1.13
CA CYS A 130 -2.38 -13.34 -0.89
C CYS A 130 -3.06 -14.54 -1.55
N ARG A 131 -2.71 -14.89 -2.80
CA ARG A 131 -3.23 -16.09 -3.48
C ARG A 131 -2.94 -17.35 -2.69
N ARG A 132 -1.67 -17.52 -2.27
CA ARG A 132 -1.26 -18.67 -1.47
C ARG A 132 -2.03 -18.72 -0.14
N PHE A 133 -2.12 -17.60 0.57
CA PHE A 133 -2.82 -17.53 1.85
C PHE A 133 -4.30 -17.90 1.71
N VAL A 134 -5.00 -17.33 0.71
CA VAL A 134 -6.41 -17.63 0.44
C VAL A 134 -6.61 -19.13 0.18
N ALA A 135 -5.74 -19.73 -0.61
CA ALA A 135 -5.88 -21.13 -0.96
C ALA A 135 -5.52 -22.09 0.20
N ASP A 136 -4.58 -21.71 1.06
CA ASP A 136 -4.21 -22.46 2.26
C ASP A 136 -5.26 -22.31 3.40
N HIS A 137 -5.93 -21.16 3.49
CA HIS A 137 -6.86 -20.79 4.58
C HIS A 137 -8.30 -20.49 4.11
N ALA A 138 -8.75 -21.14 3.03
CA ALA A 138 -10.02 -20.80 2.36
C ALA A 138 -11.26 -20.80 3.27
N ALA A 139 -11.32 -21.70 4.27
CA ALA A 139 -12.42 -21.76 5.22
C ALA A 139 -12.42 -20.56 6.18
N GLU A 140 -11.25 -20.17 6.69
CA GLU A 140 -11.07 -19.02 7.59
C GLU A 140 -11.36 -17.70 6.86
N VAL A 141 -10.85 -17.57 5.63
CA VAL A 141 -11.12 -16.40 4.77
C VAL A 141 -12.61 -16.25 4.52
N ARG A 142 -13.32 -17.35 4.23
CA ARG A 142 -14.79 -17.33 4.07
C ARG A 142 -15.50 -16.92 5.36
N ALA A 143 -15.08 -17.46 6.50
CA ALA A 143 -15.70 -17.16 7.79
C ALA A 143 -15.45 -15.72 8.26
N SER A 144 -14.33 -15.11 7.82
CA SER A 144 -13.93 -13.75 8.23
C SER A 144 -14.73 -12.61 7.56
N GLY A 145 -15.54 -12.92 6.54
CA GLY A 145 -16.22 -11.90 5.74
C GLY A 145 -15.31 -11.14 4.77
N GLY A 146 -14.04 -11.53 4.60
CA GLY A 146 -13.11 -10.86 3.67
C GLY A 146 -13.59 -10.85 2.21
N VAL A 147 -14.43 -11.80 1.82
CA VAL A 147 -15.07 -11.87 0.49
C VAL A 147 -16.24 -10.87 0.34
N GLU A 148 -16.79 -10.35 1.43
CA GLU A 148 -17.92 -9.40 1.40
C GLU A 148 -17.44 -7.95 1.24
N GLN A 149 -16.15 -7.70 1.45
CA GLN A 149 -15.53 -6.36 1.43
C GLN A 149 -15.03 -5.95 0.02
N LEU A 150 -15.38 -6.72 -1.00
CA LEU A 150 -14.86 -6.57 -2.36
C LEU A 150 -15.50 -5.40 -3.10
N ARG A 151 -14.66 -4.63 -3.78
CA ARG A 151 -15.12 -3.51 -4.61
C ARG A 151 -15.59 -3.99 -5.99
N ASP A 152 -14.93 -5.01 -6.53
CA ASP A 152 -15.29 -5.62 -7.82
C ASP A 152 -15.38 -7.14 -7.71
N PHE A 153 -16.61 -7.62 -7.51
CA PHE A 153 -16.92 -9.04 -7.41
C PHE A 153 -16.49 -9.86 -8.64
N GLY A 154 -16.39 -9.26 -9.83
CA GLY A 154 -15.97 -9.94 -11.05
C GLY A 154 -14.47 -10.23 -11.07
N VAL A 155 -13.67 -9.20 -10.79
CA VAL A 155 -12.20 -9.32 -10.69
C VAL A 155 -11.84 -10.25 -9.54
N ALA A 156 -12.42 -10.06 -8.37
CA ALA A 156 -12.14 -10.88 -7.20
C ALA A 156 -12.48 -12.35 -7.41
N LYS A 157 -13.62 -12.67 -8.04
CA LYS A 157 -13.98 -14.06 -8.33
C LYS A 157 -12.95 -14.72 -9.25
N GLY A 158 -12.45 -14.01 -10.26
CA GLY A 158 -11.36 -14.47 -11.11
C GLY A 158 -10.07 -14.71 -10.30
N LEU A 159 -9.66 -13.73 -9.50
CA LEU A 159 -8.44 -13.83 -8.68
C LEU A 159 -8.50 -14.95 -7.63
N LEU A 160 -9.67 -15.19 -7.04
CA LEU A 160 -9.92 -16.29 -6.11
C LEU A 160 -9.91 -17.65 -6.82
N GLY A 161 -10.48 -17.72 -8.03
CA GLY A 161 -10.39 -18.90 -8.90
C GLY A 161 -8.94 -19.26 -9.20
N ASP A 162 -8.17 -18.28 -9.70
CA ASP A 162 -6.75 -18.44 -10.00
C ASP A 162 -5.94 -18.93 -8.78
N ALA A 163 -6.26 -18.41 -7.57
CA ALA A 163 -5.61 -18.81 -6.34
C ALA A 163 -5.84 -20.30 -6.01
N LEU A 164 -7.08 -20.77 -6.18
CA LEU A 164 -7.46 -22.16 -5.92
C LEU A 164 -6.86 -23.11 -6.96
N ASP A 165 -6.88 -22.72 -8.23
CA ASP A 165 -6.31 -23.51 -9.34
C ASP A 165 -4.80 -23.70 -9.16
N GLN A 166 -4.06 -22.64 -8.79
CA GLN A 166 -2.63 -22.73 -8.50
C GLN A 166 -2.30 -23.76 -7.40
N VAL A 167 -3.12 -23.84 -6.35
CA VAL A 167 -2.91 -24.82 -5.28
C VAL A 167 -3.29 -26.23 -5.72
N ALA A 168 -4.32 -26.39 -6.55
CA ALA A 168 -4.66 -27.69 -7.12
C ALA A 168 -3.50 -28.24 -7.99
N GLU A 169 -2.92 -27.40 -8.83
CA GLU A 169 -1.74 -27.73 -9.66
C GLU A 169 -0.53 -28.10 -8.80
N LEU A 170 -0.19 -27.28 -7.79
CA LEU A 170 0.93 -27.53 -6.89
C LEU A 170 0.76 -28.84 -6.11
N LYS A 171 -0.44 -29.10 -5.58
CA LYS A 171 -0.75 -30.37 -4.90
C LYS A 171 -0.64 -31.56 -5.84
N GLY A 172 -1.05 -31.41 -7.10
CA GLY A 172 -0.86 -32.41 -8.15
C GLY A 172 0.61 -32.72 -8.40
N ALA A 173 1.43 -31.68 -8.60
CA ALA A 173 2.87 -31.82 -8.83
C ALA A 173 3.61 -32.46 -7.64
N MET A 174 3.29 -32.06 -6.41
CA MET A 174 3.87 -32.66 -5.19
C MET A 174 3.53 -34.15 -5.05
N ARG A 175 2.31 -34.54 -5.41
CA ARG A 175 1.91 -35.96 -5.42
C ARG A 175 2.69 -36.74 -6.48
N ALA A 176 2.87 -36.17 -7.67
CA ALA A 176 3.66 -36.80 -8.74
C ALA A 176 5.13 -37.01 -8.34
N LEU A 177 5.75 -36.01 -7.68
CA LEU A 177 7.11 -36.12 -7.15
C LEU A 177 7.25 -37.24 -6.10
N ARG A 178 6.32 -37.34 -5.14
CA ARG A 178 6.33 -38.42 -4.14
C ARG A 178 6.19 -39.82 -4.73
N VAL A 179 5.43 -39.97 -5.81
CA VAL A 179 5.27 -41.25 -6.53
C VAL A 179 6.53 -41.61 -7.32
N ALA A 180 7.29 -40.62 -7.83
CA ALA A 180 8.53 -40.87 -8.55
C ALA A 180 9.73 -41.22 -7.65
N GLU A 181 9.67 -40.89 -6.36
CA GLU A 181 10.69 -41.20 -5.35
C GLU A 181 10.44 -42.54 -4.60
N SER A 182 9.34 -43.24 -4.92
CA SER A 182 8.95 -44.55 -4.33
C SER A 182 9.22 -45.70 -5.29
#